data_AF-A0A2V6DPF4-F1
#
_entry.id   AF-A0A2V6DPF4-F1
#
_cell.length_a   1.000
_cell.length_b   1.000
_cell.length_c   1.000
_cell.angle_alpha   90.00
_cell.angle_beta   90.00
_cell.angle_gamma   90.00
#
_symmetry.space_group_name_H-M   'P 1'
#
loop_
_entity.id
_entity.type
_entity.pdbx_description
1 polymer ?
#
loop_
_entity_poly.entity_id
_entity_poly.type
_entity_poly.pdbx_seq_one_letter_code
_entity_poly.pdbx_strand_id
1 'polypeptide(L)'
;MISLFGLIDSVRLRLVPRQKLRRVVEIIRADDLPKRFEERIAQKFLYGDFQFLVDEKSPDFLQRGVFSCYEPIDEHGPIVAKKELREDDWLELLRLAYTDREKAFERYSDYYLSTNGQTYWSDTNQLGAYLPNYAQKIREQIGGEESSLIITEIYVPRTDLPDFLAQAAELLRSNRTIVIYGTVRLIEKDDESFLAWAKEPYACVIFNLLSFHTPRGIEASARSFRGLIDLAIARGGSYYLTYHKFAKPEQVIACYPQFKRFLDLKRKYDPTERFQSDWYRYYRKLLASG
;
A
#
# COMPACT_ATOMS: atom_id res chain seq x y z
N MET A 1 9.24 8.07 -10.81
CA MET A 1 8.99 9.03 -11.91
C MET A 1 10.25 9.19 -12.73
N ILE A 2 10.34 8.50 -13.87
CA ILE A 2 11.62 8.28 -14.55
C ILE A 2 11.84 9.22 -15.75
N SER A 3 10.82 9.96 -16.20
CA SER A 3 10.87 10.72 -17.47
C SER A 3 10.80 12.24 -17.35
N LEU A 4 11.05 12.83 -16.17
CA LEU A 4 10.94 14.29 -15.99
C LEU A 4 12.18 15.08 -16.41
N PHE A 5 13.34 14.43 -16.55
CA PHE A 5 14.61 15.10 -16.86
C PHE A 5 15.23 14.66 -18.19
N GLY A 6 14.58 13.73 -18.89
CA GLY A 6 15.10 13.16 -20.13
C GLY A 6 14.55 11.77 -20.39
N LEU A 7 15.22 11.06 -21.30
CA LEU A 7 14.94 9.68 -21.65
C LEU A 7 16.00 8.78 -21.00
N ILE A 8 15.56 7.62 -20.50
CA ILE A 8 16.45 6.51 -20.20
C ILE A 8 16.43 5.61 -21.43
N ASP A 9 17.55 5.51 -22.14
CA ASP A 9 17.70 4.70 -23.35
C ASP A 9 18.14 3.26 -23.06
N SER A 10 18.82 3.05 -21.94
CA SER A 10 19.38 1.76 -21.54
C SER A 10 19.39 1.63 -20.02
N VAL A 11 19.17 0.40 -19.54
CA VAL A 11 19.24 0.04 -18.13
C VAL A 11 20.01 -1.27 -18.01
N ARG A 12 20.90 -1.36 -17.01
CA ARG A 12 21.56 -2.61 -16.64
C ARG A 12 20.90 -3.15 -15.38
N LEU A 13 20.37 -4.36 -15.46
CA LEU A 13 19.75 -5.04 -14.32
C LEU A 13 20.70 -6.08 -13.73
N ARG A 14 20.70 -6.19 -12.40
CA ARG A 14 21.32 -7.30 -11.69
C ARG A 14 20.21 -8.26 -11.26
N LEU A 15 20.23 -9.47 -11.80
CA LEU A 15 19.28 -10.51 -11.42
C LEU A 15 19.74 -11.20 -10.13
N VAL A 16 18.77 -11.68 -9.36
CA VAL A 16 18.99 -12.54 -8.19
C VAL A 16 18.56 -13.97 -8.53
N PRO A 17 19.30 -15.01 -8.07
CA PRO A 17 18.88 -16.39 -8.25
C PRO A 17 17.50 -16.63 -7.64
N ARG A 18 16.66 -17.38 -8.34
CA ARG A 18 15.40 -17.85 -7.78
C ARG A 18 15.68 -18.83 -6.64
N GLN A 19 14.82 -18.83 -5.63
CA GLN A 19 14.92 -19.75 -4.49
C GLN A 19 13.53 -20.25 -4.11
N LYS A 20 13.48 -21.40 -3.46
CA LYS A 20 12.22 -21.93 -2.91
C LYS A 20 11.89 -21.22 -1.62
N LEU A 21 10.61 -20.91 -1.46
CA LEU A 21 10.06 -20.25 -0.29
C LEU A 21 9.00 -21.13 0.33
N ARG A 22 8.85 -21.09 1.66
CA ARG A 22 7.71 -21.61 2.39
C ARG A 22 6.96 -20.46 3.03
N ARG A 23 5.65 -20.38 2.80
CA ARG A 23 4.79 -19.40 3.46
C ARG A 23 4.51 -19.85 4.90
N VAL A 24 4.60 -18.91 5.83
CA VAL A 24 4.16 -19.06 7.21
C VAL A 24 3.09 -18.00 7.47
N VAL A 25 1.93 -18.43 7.93
CA VAL A 25 0.75 -17.57 8.13
C VAL A 25 0.26 -17.66 9.56
N GLU A 26 0.00 -16.50 10.15
CA GLU A 26 -0.57 -16.35 11.49
C GLU A 26 -1.63 -15.24 11.48
N ILE A 27 -2.57 -15.29 12.44
CA ILE A 27 -3.45 -14.14 12.74
C ILE A 27 -2.90 -13.47 13.99
N ILE A 28 -2.47 -12.22 13.86
CA ILE A 28 -1.85 -11.47 14.96
C ILE A 28 -2.51 -10.11 15.13
N ARG A 29 -2.14 -9.41 16.21
CA ARG A 29 -2.56 -8.04 16.49
C ARG A 29 -1.49 -7.02 16.06
N ALA A 30 -1.92 -5.79 15.82
CA ALA A 30 -1.07 -4.68 15.42
C ALA A 30 0.04 -4.40 16.44
N ASP A 31 -0.26 -4.51 17.73
CA ASP A 31 0.69 -4.29 18.84
C ASP A 31 1.90 -5.23 18.77
N ASP A 32 1.72 -6.43 18.21
CA ASP A 32 2.79 -7.42 18.08
C ASP A 32 3.65 -7.19 16.84
N LEU A 33 3.20 -6.37 15.87
CA LEU A 33 3.82 -6.28 14.54
C LEU A 33 5.30 -5.90 14.56
N PRO A 34 5.75 -4.87 15.29
CA PRO A 34 7.16 -4.48 15.26
C PRO A 34 8.07 -5.65 15.67
N LYS A 35 7.73 -6.30 16.78
CA LYS A 35 8.45 -7.47 17.29
C LYS A 35 8.38 -8.66 16.35
N ARG A 36 7.19 -8.99 15.83
CA ARG A 36 7.01 -10.15 14.92
C ARG A 36 7.77 -9.99 13.62
N PHE A 37 7.83 -8.78 13.05
CA PHE A 37 8.67 -8.52 11.89
C PHE A 37 10.16 -8.66 12.22
N GLU A 38 10.63 -8.11 13.34
CA GLU A 38 12.03 -8.26 13.77
C GLU A 38 12.42 -9.73 13.94
N GLU A 39 11.57 -10.55 14.54
CA GLU A 39 11.78 -11.99 14.69
C GLU A 39 11.86 -12.70 13.32
N ARG A 40 10.99 -12.36 12.37
CA ARG A 40 11.02 -12.93 11.01
C ARG A 40 12.27 -12.52 10.24
N ILE A 41 12.70 -11.26 10.37
CA ILE A 41 13.96 -10.77 9.79
C ILE A 41 15.15 -11.52 10.40
N ALA A 42 15.19 -11.69 11.72
CA ALA A 42 16.25 -12.44 12.40
C ALA A 42 16.28 -13.92 11.98
N GLN A 43 15.11 -14.49 11.68
CA GLN A 43 14.94 -15.83 11.10
C GLN A 43 15.23 -15.90 9.59
N LYS A 44 15.69 -14.80 8.97
CA LYS A 44 16.06 -14.70 7.55
C LYS A 44 14.89 -14.93 6.57
N PHE A 45 13.66 -14.64 6.99
CA PHE A 45 12.54 -14.53 6.05
C PHE A 45 12.81 -13.39 5.07
N LEU A 46 12.43 -13.60 3.80
CA LEU A 46 12.74 -12.63 2.73
C LEU A 46 11.63 -11.64 2.46
N TYR A 47 10.39 -12.10 2.60
CA TYR A 47 9.21 -11.32 2.32
C TYR A 47 8.23 -11.48 3.47
N GLY A 48 7.47 -10.43 3.73
CA GLY A 48 6.43 -10.44 4.74
C GLY A 48 5.46 -9.30 4.56
N ASP A 49 4.21 -9.56 4.83
CA ASP A 49 3.16 -8.54 4.87
C ASP A 49 2.13 -8.85 5.95
N PHE A 50 1.44 -7.81 6.40
CA PHE A 50 0.33 -7.90 7.33
C PHE A 50 -0.91 -7.27 6.71
N GLN A 51 -1.85 -8.10 6.29
CA GLN A 51 -3.13 -7.63 5.79
C GLN A 51 -4.13 -7.49 6.95
N PHE A 52 -4.47 -6.26 7.28
CA PHE A 52 -5.36 -5.95 8.40
C PHE A 52 -6.85 -6.10 8.06
N LEU A 53 -7.65 -6.38 9.08
CA LEU A 53 -9.11 -6.39 9.04
C LEU A 53 -9.63 -4.99 8.66
N VAL A 54 -10.47 -4.94 7.64
CA VAL A 54 -11.02 -3.69 7.10
C VAL A 54 -12.46 -3.41 7.51
N ASP A 55 -13.08 -4.26 8.34
CA ASP A 55 -14.44 -4.03 8.84
C ASP A 55 -14.45 -2.90 9.89
N GLU A 56 -15.02 -1.76 9.53
CA GLU A 56 -15.08 -0.57 10.38
C GLU A 56 -15.94 -0.75 11.63
N LYS A 57 -16.85 -1.75 11.64
CA LYS A 57 -17.77 -2.03 12.75
C LYS A 57 -17.13 -2.89 13.83
N SER A 58 -16.17 -3.74 13.45
CA SER A 58 -15.43 -4.58 14.38
C SER A 58 -14.57 -3.74 15.32
N PRO A 59 -14.46 -4.08 16.62
CA PRO A 59 -13.50 -3.44 17.53
C PRO A 59 -12.04 -3.62 17.05
N ASP A 60 -11.77 -4.66 16.26
CA ASP A 60 -10.44 -5.01 15.75
C ASP A 60 -10.09 -4.34 14.39
N PHE A 61 -10.88 -3.37 13.92
CA PHE A 61 -10.61 -2.64 12.68
C PHE A 61 -9.17 -2.09 12.63
N LEU A 62 -8.41 -2.48 11.60
CA LEU A 62 -6.97 -2.23 11.42
C LEU A 62 -6.04 -2.85 12.48
N GLN A 63 -6.58 -3.43 13.56
CA GLN A 63 -5.82 -3.91 14.72
C GLN A 63 -5.53 -5.41 14.69
N ARG A 64 -6.26 -6.18 13.88
CA ARG A 64 -6.07 -7.63 13.71
C ARG A 64 -5.89 -7.94 12.25
N GLY A 65 -5.07 -8.93 11.91
CA GLY A 65 -4.83 -9.23 10.50
C GLY A 65 -4.08 -10.52 10.25
N VAL A 66 -3.99 -10.86 8.97
CA VAL A 66 -3.21 -12.00 8.45
C VAL A 66 -1.77 -11.56 8.29
N PHE A 67 -0.87 -12.16 9.07
CA PHE A 67 0.58 -11.99 8.95
C PHE A 67 1.15 -13.14 8.14
N SER A 68 1.60 -12.85 6.92
CA SER A 68 2.12 -13.83 5.98
C SER A 68 3.58 -13.53 5.67
N CYS A 69 4.48 -14.44 6.02
CA CYS A 69 5.91 -14.32 5.76
C CYS A 69 6.44 -15.49 4.95
N TYR A 70 7.55 -15.30 4.24
CA TYR A 70 8.13 -16.29 3.34
C TYR A 70 9.58 -16.63 3.73
N GLU A 71 9.76 -17.86 4.18
CA GLU A 71 11.03 -18.45 4.61
C GLU A 71 11.75 -19.08 3.41
N PRO A 72 13.04 -18.79 3.16
CA PRO A 72 13.84 -19.58 2.23
C PRO A 72 13.95 -21.03 2.68
N ILE A 73 13.74 -21.97 1.76
CA ILE A 73 13.92 -23.40 2.01
C ILE A 73 14.89 -24.01 1.00
N ASP A 74 15.36 -25.21 1.32
CA ASP A 74 16.24 -25.99 0.45
C ASP A 74 15.68 -26.14 -0.97
N GLU A 75 16.54 -25.97 -1.98
CA GLU A 75 16.15 -26.01 -3.39
C GLU A 75 15.66 -27.39 -3.83
N HIS A 76 16.04 -28.47 -3.15
CA HIS A 76 15.55 -29.82 -3.41
C HIS A 76 14.26 -30.16 -2.65
N GLY A 77 13.75 -29.27 -1.80
CA GLY A 77 12.47 -29.45 -1.11
C GLY A 77 11.30 -29.61 -2.08
N PRO A 78 10.30 -30.46 -1.80
CA PRO A 78 9.16 -30.66 -2.70
C PRO A 78 8.32 -29.39 -2.83
N ILE A 79 7.74 -29.16 -4.01
CA ILE A 79 6.70 -28.14 -4.18
C ILE A 79 5.36 -28.79 -3.84
N VAL A 80 4.73 -28.34 -2.76
CA VAL A 80 3.37 -28.76 -2.37
C VAL A 80 2.36 -28.24 -3.39
N ALA A 81 1.28 -28.99 -3.64
CA ALA A 81 0.20 -28.58 -4.51
C ALA A 81 -0.27 -27.14 -4.18
N LYS A 82 -0.25 -26.27 -5.20
CA LYS A 82 -0.51 -24.85 -5.02
C LYS A 82 -2.01 -24.61 -4.86
N LYS A 83 -2.45 -24.20 -3.67
CA LYS A 83 -3.77 -23.60 -3.47
C LYS A 83 -3.70 -22.15 -3.94
N GLU A 84 -4.64 -21.77 -4.81
CA GLU A 84 -4.74 -20.45 -5.43
C GLU A 84 -6.19 -19.99 -5.47
N LEU A 85 -6.41 -18.71 -5.17
CA LEU A 85 -7.68 -18.03 -5.46
C LEU A 85 -7.76 -17.79 -6.97
N ARG A 86 -8.86 -18.22 -7.58
CA ARG A 86 -9.16 -17.92 -8.99
C ARG A 86 -9.78 -16.54 -9.11
N GLU A 87 -9.96 -16.06 -10.34
CA GLU A 87 -10.57 -14.75 -10.60
C GLU A 87 -11.94 -14.59 -9.93
N ASP A 88 -12.78 -15.62 -9.97
CA ASP A 88 -14.11 -15.60 -9.34
C ASP A 88 -14.03 -15.55 -7.82
N ASP A 89 -13.05 -16.23 -7.21
CA ASP A 89 -12.82 -16.16 -5.77
C ASP A 89 -12.40 -14.75 -5.33
N TRP A 90 -11.52 -14.12 -6.13
CA TRP A 90 -11.10 -12.74 -5.90
C TRP A 90 -12.25 -11.75 -6.09
N LEU A 91 -13.08 -11.94 -7.11
CA LEU A 91 -14.26 -11.11 -7.33
C LEU A 91 -15.26 -11.24 -6.19
N GLU A 92 -15.47 -12.45 -5.66
CA GLU A 92 -16.34 -12.68 -4.52
C GLU A 92 -15.80 -12.06 -3.23
N LEU A 93 -14.49 -12.18 -2.96
CA LEU A 93 -13.84 -11.46 -1.84
C LEU A 93 -14.02 -9.94 -1.97
N LEU A 94 -13.91 -9.41 -3.19
CA LEU A 94 -14.12 -7.99 -3.43
C LEU A 94 -15.60 -7.59 -3.23
N ARG A 95 -16.54 -8.41 -3.70
CA ARG A 95 -17.98 -8.20 -3.47
C ARG A 95 -18.29 -8.19 -1.97
N LEU A 96 -17.71 -9.11 -1.20
CA LEU A 96 -17.80 -9.11 0.27
C LEU A 96 -17.15 -7.87 0.85
N ALA A 97 -15.97 -7.44 0.40
CA ALA A 97 -15.35 -6.21 0.88
C ALA A 97 -16.20 -4.95 0.64
N TYR A 98 -17.10 -4.96 -0.36
CA TYR A 98 -18.09 -3.90 -0.57
C TYR A 98 -19.32 -4.02 0.35
N THR A 99 -19.77 -5.24 0.66
CA THR A 99 -21.10 -5.50 1.25
C THR A 99 -21.09 -6.06 2.68
N ASP A 100 -20.07 -6.85 3.03
CA ASP A 100 -19.92 -7.59 4.27
C ASP A 100 -18.42 -7.84 4.57
N ARG A 101 -17.75 -6.84 5.16
CA ARG A 101 -16.30 -6.86 5.43
C ARG A 101 -15.89 -7.87 6.49
N GLU A 102 -16.79 -8.22 7.39
CA GLU A 102 -16.59 -9.29 8.38
C GLU A 102 -16.41 -10.62 7.65
N LYS A 103 -17.36 -11.01 6.79
CA LYS A 103 -17.24 -12.24 5.98
C LYS A 103 -16.08 -12.18 4.97
N ALA A 104 -15.77 -11.00 4.43
CA ALA A 104 -14.61 -10.83 3.56
C ALA A 104 -13.32 -11.24 4.29
N PHE A 105 -13.15 -10.77 5.53
CA PHE A 105 -11.99 -11.10 6.33
C PHE A 105 -11.98 -12.55 6.78
N GLU A 106 -13.12 -13.10 7.23
CA GLU A 106 -13.24 -14.52 7.60
C GLU A 106 -12.76 -15.40 6.44
N ARG A 107 -13.36 -15.26 5.25
CA ARG A 107 -13.01 -16.02 4.05
C ARG A 107 -11.55 -15.83 3.64
N TYR A 108 -11.04 -14.59 3.69
CA TYR A 108 -9.65 -14.30 3.35
C TYR A 108 -8.67 -14.95 4.34
N SER A 109 -8.93 -14.82 5.64
CA SER A 109 -8.09 -15.35 6.70
C SER A 109 -8.07 -16.88 6.70
N ASP A 110 -9.23 -17.54 6.54
CA ASP A 110 -9.34 -18.99 6.41
C ASP A 110 -8.57 -19.51 5.20
N TYR A 111 -8.70 -18.83 4.06
CA TYR A 111 -7.94 -19.16 2.88
C TYR A 111 -6.43 -19.06 3.16
N TYR A 112 -5.94 -17.93 3.68
CA TYR A 112 -4.50 -17.75 3.92
C TYR A 112 -3.95 -18.73 4.96
N LEU A 113 -4.67 -18.98 6.06
CA LEU A 113 -4.29 -19.98 7.06
C LEU A 113 -4.18 -21.38 6.44
N SER A 114 -5.10 -21.74 5.55
CA SER A 114 -5.04 -23.01 4.83
C SER A 114 -3.86 -23.13 3.84
N THR A 115 -3.18 -22.01 3.52
CA THR A 115 -1.95 -21.98 2.72
C THR A 115 -0.68 -21.96 3.57
N ASN A 116 -0.78 -22.02 4.90
CA ASN A 116 0.38 -22.14 5.78
C ASN A 116 1.19 -23.40 5.45
N GLY A 117 2.50 -23.27 5.28
CA GLY A 117 3.39 -24.34 4.85
C GLY A 117 3.47 -24.55 3.34
N GLN A 118 2.64 -23.88 2.54
CA GLN A 118 2.71 -23.96 1.08
C GLN A 118 4.06 -23.41 0.58
N THR A 119 4.57 -24.01 -0.48
CA THR A 119 5.89 -23.71 -1.04
C THR A 119 5.79 -23.03 -2.42
N TYR A 120 6.67 -22.10 -2.71
CA TYR A 120 6.65 -21.26 -3.91
C TYR A 120 8.05 -21.07 -4.48
N TRP A 121 8.15 -20.69 -5.75
CA TRP A 121 9.36 -20.06 -6.29
C TRP A 121 9.32 -18.55 -6.06
N SER A 122 10.46 -17.95 -5.69
CA SER A 122 10.55 -16.52 -5.38
C SER A 122 10.25 -15.60 -6.56
N ASP A 123 10.41 -16.07 -7.80
CA ASP A 123 10.15 -15.32 -9.04
C ASP A 123 8.65 -15.14 -9.34
N THR A 124 7.81 -16.07 -8.88
CA THR A 124 6.37 -16.11 -9.18
C THR A 124 5.48 -15.85 -7.98
N ASN A 125 6.01 -15.98 -6.75
CA ASN A 125 5.24 -15.77 -5.52
C ASN A 125 4.66 -14.36 -5.35
N GLN A 126 5.29 -13.35 -5.94
CA GLN A 126 4.85 -11.96 -5.84
C GLN A 126 3.87 -11.55 -6.95
N LEU A 127 3.51 -12.46 -7.86
CA LEU A 127 2.51 -12.18 -8.89
C LEU A 127 1.12 -12.09 -8.25
N GLY A 128 0.43 -10.98 -8.52
CA GLY A 128 -0.93 -10.72 -8.03
C GLY A 128 -1.98 -10.93 -9.13
N ALA A 129 -3.23 -11.10 -8.70
CA ALA A 129 -4.36 -11.10 -9.62
C ALA A 129 -4.66 -9.67 -10.11
N TYR A 130 -4.95 -9.53 -11.40
CA TYR A 130 -5.51 -8.31 -11.97
C TYR A 130 -6.93 -8.63 -12.46
N LEU A 131 -7.93 -7.99 -11.86
CA LEU A 131 -9.33 -8.18 -12.22
C LEU A 131 -9.78 -7.06 -13.18
N PRO A 132 -9.77 -7.29 -14.50
CA PRO A 132 -10.21 -6.27 -15.45
C PRO A 132 -11.69 -5.95 -15.22
N ASN A 133 -12.01 -4.65 -15.28
CA ASN A 133 -13.36 -4.11 -15.14
C ASN A 133 -14.09 -4.53 -13.85
N TYR A 134 -13.35 -4.78 -12.76
CA TYR A 134 -13.95 -5.21 -11.49
C TYR A 134 -15.06 -4.26 -11.02
N ALA A 135 -14.88 -2.94 -11.16
CA ALA A 135 -15.85 -1.95 -10.67
C ALA A 135 -17.20 -2.06 -11.39
N GLN A 136 -17.17 -2.35 -12.70
CA GLN A 136 -18.37 -2.63 -13.48
C GLN A 136 -19.02 -3.94 -13.02
N LYS A 137 -18.25 -5.03 -12.93
CA LYS A 137 -18.77 -6.35 -12.51
C LYS A 137 -19.42 -6.30 -11.13
N ILE A 138 -18.78 -5.62 -10.17
CA ILE A 138 -19.33 -5.42 -8.83
C ILE A 138 -20.63 -4.63 -8.89
N ARG A 139 -20.66 -3.49 -9.61
CA ARG A 139 -21.89 -2.69 -9.75
C ARG A 139 -23.04 -3.46 -10.41
N GLU A 140 -22.75 -4.32 -11.38
CA GLU A 140 -23.77 -5.20 -12.00
C GLU A 140 -24.36 -6.19 -11.00
N GLN A 141 -23.57 -6.66 -10.02
CA GLN A 141 -24.01 -7.63 -9.01
C GLN A 141 -24.75 -7.00 -7.83
N ILE A 142 -24.27 -5.85 -7.33
CA ILE A 142 -24.76 -5.25 -6.07
C ILE A 142 -25.41 -3.87 -6.24
N GLY A 143 -25.42 -3.32 -7.46
CA GLY A 143 -25.88 -1.96 -7.74
C GLY A 143 -24.94 -0.88 -7.18
N GLY A 144 -25.48 0.33 -6.99
CA GLY A 144 -24.78 1.45 -6.36
C GLY A 144 -24.22 2.50 -7.31
N GLU A 145 -23.69 3.56 -6.72
CA GLU A 145 -23.07 4.69 -7.44
C GLU A 145 -21.75 4.29 -8.11
N GLU A 146 -21.38 5.03 -9.15
CA GLU A 146 -20.08 4.88 -9.78
C GLU A 146 -18.95 5.20 -8.79
N SER A 147 -17.99 4.29 -8.69
CA SER A 147 -16.91 4.35 -7.71
C SER A 147 -15.66 3.66 -8.21
N SER A 148 -14.53 3.99 -7.59
CA SER A 148 -13.24 3.35 -7.83
C SER A 148 -12.45 3.22 -6.54
N LEU A 149 -11.44 2.36 -6.54
CA LEU A 149 -10.49 2.28 -5.45
C LEU A 149 -9.36 3.27 -5.70
N ILE A 150 -9.09 4.13 -4.73
CA ILE A 150 -7.92 5.01 -4.74
C ILE A 150 -6.92 4.46 -3.74
N ILE A 151 -5.70 4.20 -4.22
CA ILE A 151 -4.59 3.70 -3.41
C ILE A 151 -3.90 4.88 -2.73
N THR A 152 -3.43 4.68 -1.50
CA THR A 152 -2.38 5.51 -0.91
C THR A 152 -1.41 4.62 -0.13
N GLU A 153 -0.17 5.09 0.01
CA GLU A 153 0.83 4.47 0.87
C GLU A 153 1.27 5.51 1.89
N ILE A 154 1.20 5.14 3.15
CA ILE A 154 1.58 5.97 4.30
C ILE A 154 2.78 5.32 4.97
N TYR A 155 3.81 6.11 5.25
CA TYR A 155 5.06 5.64 5.82
C TYR A 155 5.23 6.18 7.23
N VAL A 156 5.50 5.31 8.20
CA VAL A 156 5.78 5.67 9.59
C VAL A 156 6.96 4.86 10.13
N PRO A 157 7.70 5.37 11.15
CA PRO A 157 8.67 4.56 11.90
C PRO A 157 8.06 3.22 12.33
N ARG A 158 8.83 2.14 12.22
CA ARG A 158 8.33 0.78 12.52
C ARG A 158 7.80 0.66 13.95
N THR A 159 8.39 1.39 14.89
CA THR A 159 7.98 1.43 16.30
C THR A 159 6.62 2.11 16.51
N ASP A 160 6.26 3.05 15.65
CA ASP A 160 5.02 3.82 15.79
C ASP A 160 3.85 3.20 15.02
N LEU A 161 4.10 2.09 14.31
CA LEU A 161 3.10 1.39 13.49
C LEU A 161 1.82 1.03 14.26
N PRO A 162 1.87 0.43 15.48
CA PRO A 162 0.64 0.07 16.18
C PRO A 162 -0.24 1.28 16.52
N ASP A 163 0.37 2.33 17.08
CA ASP A 163 -0.32 3.57 17.41
C ASP A 163 -0.85 4.29 16.16
N PHE A 164 -0.09 4.27 15.05
CA PHE A 164 -0.59 4.77 13.76
C PHE A 164 -1.83 4.02 13.29
N LEU A 165 -1.84 2.68 13.33
CA LEU A 165 -3.00 1.89 12.90
C LEU A 165 -4.22 2.15 13.80
N ALA A 166 -4.00 2.35 15.12
CA ALA A 166 -5.08 2.69 16.05
C ALA A 166 -5.72 4.05 15.70
N GLN A 167 -4.90 5.09 15.53
CA GLN A 167 -5.40 6.42 15.19
C GLN A 167 -5.99 6.49 13.77
N ALA A 168 -5.43 5.72 12.83
CA ALA A 168 -6.00 5.57 11.49
C ALA A 168 -7.40 4.92 11.55
N ALA A 169 -7.60 3.92 12.42
CA ALA A 169 -8.90 3.26 12.59
C ALA A 169 -9.95 4.25 13.11
N GLU A 170 -9.60 5.07 14.10
CA GLU A 170 -10.47 6.12 14.63
C GLU A 170 -10.83 7.16 13.56
N LEU A 171 -9.83 7.68 12.85
CA LEU A 171 -10.01 8.67 11.78
C LEU A 171 -10.94 8.14 10.67
N LEU A 172 -10.71 6.91 10.21
CA LEU A 172 -11.48 6.34 9.11
C LEU A 172 -12.91 6.00 9.55
N ARG A 173 -13.12 5.55 10.79
CA ARG A 173 -14.46 5.40 11.37
C ARG A 173 -15.18 6.75 11.46
N SER A 174 -14.52 7.80 11.98
CA SER A 174 -15.14 9.11 12.13
C SER A 174 -15.54 9.72 10.79
N ASN A 175 -14.74 9.49 9.76
CA ASN A 175 -15.02 9.95 8.40
C ASN A 175 -16.02 9.06 7.64
N ARG A 176 -16.42 7.92 8.21
CA ARG A 176 -17.23 6.88 7.55
C ARG A 176 -16.58 6.40 6.25
N THR A 177 -15.26 6.28 6.28
CA THR A 177 -14.45 5.92 5.12
C THR A 177 -14.48 4.42 4.92
N ILE A 178 -14.80 4.00 3.70
CA ILE A 178 -14.83 2.60 3.33
C ILE A 178 -13.43 2.16 2.88
N VAL A 179 -12.81 1.28 3.66
CA VAL A 179 -11.57 0.59 3.29
C VAL A 179 -11.94 -0.73 2.65
N ILE A 180 -11.39 -1.00 1.46
CA ILE A 180 -11.66 -2.25 0.72
C ILE A 180 -10.51 -3.24 0.87
N TYR A 181 -9.29 -2.72 0.95
CA TYR A 181 -8.08 -3.50 1.11
C TYR A 181 -7.01 -2.64 1.78
N GLY A 182 -6.14 -3.27 2.55
CA GLY A 182 -4.90 -2.64 2.97
C GLY A 182 -3.93 -3.62 3.60
N THR A 183 -2.64 -3.31 3.54
CA THR A 183 -1.58 -4.19 4.04
C THR A 183 -0.42 -3.36 4.55
N VAL A 184 0.34 -3.91 5.48
CA VAL A 184 1.61 -3.35 5.95
C VAL A 184 2.76 -4.15 5.39
N ARG A 185 3.76 -3.45 4.87
CA ARG A 185 5.06 -4.02 4.46
C ARG A 185 6.18 -3.20 5.07
N LEU A 186 7.32 -3.83 5.30
CA LEU A 186 8.51 -3.10 5.71
C LEU A 186 9.31 -2.65 4.49
N ILE A 187 9.83 -1.43 4.58
CA ILE A 187 10.75 -0.88 3.57
C ILE A 187 12.01 -0.39 4.26
N GLU A 188 13.11 -0.46 3.53
CA GLU A 188 14.38 0.13 3.94
C GLU A 188 14.44 1.60 3.50
N LYS A 189 15.42 2.31 4.04
CA LYS A 189 15.72 3.68 3.66
C LYS A 189 15.99 3.77 2.15
N ASP A 190 15.39 4.76 1.51
CA ASP A 190 15.65 5.10 0.11
C ASP A 190 16.83 6.07 0.04
N ASP A 191 18.00 5.54 -0.34
CA ASP A 191 19.22 6.30 -0.55
C ASP A 191 19.47 6.65 -2.04
N GLU A 192 18.53 6.31 -2.94
CA GLU A 192 18.68 6.48 -4.38
C GLU A 192 17.86 7.65 -4.94
N SER A 193 16.60 7.81 -4.51
CA SER A 193 15.70 8.80 -5.08
C SER A 193 15.96 10.21 -4.54
N PHE A 194 15.97 11.21 -5.43
CA PHE A 194 16.02 12.61 -4.99
C PHE A 194 14.80 13.01 -4.14
N LEU A 195 13.61 12.52 -4.52
CA LEU A 195 12.36 12.64 -3.76
C LEU A 195 12.11 11.35 -2.97
N ALA A 196 13.08 10.95 -2.13
CA ALA A 196 12.98 9.78 -1.27
C ALA A 196 11.73 9.84 -0.38
N TRP A 197 10.90 8.81 -0.46
CA TRP A 197 9.71 8.66 0.39
C TRP A 197 10.06 8.02 1.74
N ALA A 198 11.06 7.14 1.78
CA ALA A 198 11.55 6.49 2.99
C ALA A 198 12.88 7.10 3.45
N LYS A 199 12.84 7.90 4.52
CA LYS A 199 14.01 8.63 5.05
C LYS A 199 14.83 7.78 6.02
N GLU A 200 14.24 6.70 6.51
CA GLU A 200 14.77 5.68 7.40
C GLU A 200 13.97 4.37 7.18
N PRO A 201 14.32 3.26 7.84
CA PRO A 201 13.50 2.06 7.81
C PRO A 201 12.08 2.33 8.31
N TYR A 202 11.08 2.13 7.44
CA TYR A 202 9.69 2.43 7.73
C TYR A 202 8.80 1.18 7.63
N ALA A 203 7.65 1.28 8.27
CA ALA A 203 6.47 0.51 7.88
C ALA A 203 5.71 1.30 6.80
N CYS A 204 5.45 0.66 5.66
CA CYS A 204 4.57 1.14 4.60
C CYS A 204 3.18 0.55 4.81
N VAL A 205 2.21 1.41 5.11
CA VAL A 205 0.80 1.06 5.25
C VAL A 205 0.06 1.46 3.98
N ILE A 206 -0.42 0.45 3.25
CA ILE A 206 -1.17 0.63 2.01
C ILE A 206 -2.66 0.65 2.34
N PHE A 207 -3.39 1.65 1.84
CA PHE A 207 -4.86 1.70 1.91
C PHE A 207 -5.45 1.79 0.49
N ASN A 208 -6.48 0.99 0.24
CA ASN A 208 -7.38 1.15 -0.90
C ASN A 208 -8.74 1.63 -0.38
N LEU A 209 -9.03 2.91 -0.59
CA LEU A 209 -10.29 3.51 -0.17
C LEU A 209 -11.30 3.49 -1.31
N LEU A 210 -12.54 3.14 -1.02
CA LEU A 210 -13.63 3.28 -1.98
C LEU A 210 -13.99 4.76 -2.13
N SER A 211 -13.84 5.28 -3.35
CA SER A 211 -14.15 6.67 -3.68
C SER A 211 -15.29 6.71 -4.69
N PHE A 212 -16.40 7.35 -4.32
CA PHE A 212 -17.50 7.64 -5.23
C PHE A 212 -17.15 8.78 -6.18
N HIS A 213 -17.64 8.72 -7.41
CA HIS A 213 -17.38 9.70 -8.48
C HIS A 213 -18.30 10.93 -8.39
N THR A 214 -18.78 11.24 -7.18
CA THR A 214 -19.54 12.46 -6.91
C THR A 214 -18.63 13.51 -6.27
N PRO A 215 -18.92 14.81 -6.41
CA PRO A 215 -18.12 15.86 -5.75
C PRO A 215 -17.99 15.64 -4.23
N ARG A 216 -19.07 15.19 -3.59
CA ARG A 216 -19.07 14.84 -2.15
C ARG A 216 -18.20 13.62 -1.85
N GLY A 217 -18.28 12.57 -2.67
CA GLY A 217 -17.47 11.36 -2.53
C GLY A 217 -15.97 11.65 -2.67
N ILE A 218 -15.60 12.43 -3.68
CA ILE A 218 -14.22 12.85 -3.92
C ILE A 218 -13.68 13.65 -2.72
N GLU A 219 -14.44 14.61 -2.18
CA GLU A 219 -13.98 15.38 -1.02
C GLU A 219 -13.92 14.53 0.26
N ALA A 220 -14.82 13.55 0.45
CA ALA A 220 -14.75 12.62 1.57
C ALA A 220 -13.47 11.76 1.52
N SER A 221 -13.11 11.25 0.33
CA SER A 221 -11.84 10.58 0.09
C SER A 221 -10.65 11.50 0.36
N ALA A 222 -10.67 12.72 -0.20
CA ALA A 222 -9.62 13.71 -0.01
C ALA A 222 -9.36 14.04 1.47
N ARG A 223 -10.43 14.21 2.26
CA ARG A 223 -10.36 14.42 3.71
C ARG A 223 -9.70 13.25 4.43
N SER A 224 -10.08 12.02 4.08
CA SER A 224 -9.51 10.80 4.66
C SER A 224 -8.02 10.68 4.35
N PHE A 225 -7.64 10.87 3.09
CA PHE A 225 -6.22 10.84 2.67
C PHE A 225 -5.39 11.93 3.35
N ARG A 226 -5.90 13.16 3.43
CA ARG A 226 -5.21 14.25 4.14
C ARG A 226 -5.03 13.91 5.61
N GLY A 227 -6.05 13.39 6.29
CA GLY A 227 -5.95 12.99 7.69
C GLY A 227 -4.93 11.87 7.92
N LEU A 228 -4.88 10.86 7.04
CA LEU A 228 -3.87 9.80 7.11
C LEU A 228 -2.45 10.37 6.95
N ILE A 229 -2.27 11.33 6.05
CA ILE A 229 -0.99 12.03 5.87
C ILE A 229 -0.63 12.85 7.11
N ASP A 230 -1.59 13.55 7.72
CA ASP A 230 -1.37 14.31 8.97
C ASP A 230 -0.91 13.39 10.12
N LEU A 231 -1.52 12.20 10.25
CA LEU A 231 -1.07 11.19 11.21
C LEU A 231 0.38 10.75 10.95
N ALA A 232 0.76 10.56 9.69
CA ALA A 232 2.13 10.21 9.34
C ALA A 232 3.12 11.32 9.71
N ILE A 233 2.79 12.57 9.34
CA ILE A 233 3.63 13.74 9.61
C ILE A 233 3.89 13.91 11.10
N ALA A 234 2.87 13.69 11.95
CA ALA A 234 3.01 13.77 13.41
C ALA A 234 4.05 12.79 13.99
N ARG A 235 4.42 11.74 13.25
CA ARG A 235 5.40 10.71 13.62
C ARG A 235 6.72 10.84 12.85
N GLY A 236 6.94 11.97 12.18
CA GLY A 236 8.09 12.15 11.30
C GLY A 236 8.05 11.29 10.03
N GLY A 237 6.88 10.73 9.71
CA GLY A 237 6.65 9.87 8.56
C GLY A 237 6.48 10.61 7.23
N SER A 238 5.92 9.91 6.25
CA SER A 238 5.71 10.43 4.89
C SER A 238 4.55 9.72 4.19
N TYR A 239 4.32 9.99 2.90
CA TYR A 239 3.36 9.29 2.05
C TYR A 239 3.87 9.20 0.61
N TYR A 240 3.33 8.30 -0.21
CA TYR A 240 3.76 8.18 -1.60
C TYR A 240 3.10 9.21 -2.54
N LEU A 241 3.92 9.94 -3.31
CA LEU A 241 3.52 11.15 -4.04
C LEU A 241 2.57 10.98 -5.22
N THR A 242 2.44 9.78 -5.81
CA THR A 242 1.93 9.68 -7.19
C THR A 242 0.50 9.18 -7.33
N TYR A 243 -0.10 8.58 -6.30
CA TYR A 243 -1.41 7.94 -6.46
C TYR A 243 -2.59 8.92 -6.56
N HIS A 244 -2.51 10.07 -5.90
CA HIS A 244 -3.57 11.08 -5.91
C HIS A 244 -3.03 12.50 -5.68
N LYS A 245 -3.85 13.51 -5.95
CA LYS A 245 -3.51 14.94 -5.84
C LYS A 245 -4.16 15.64 -4.63
N PHE A 246 -4.51 14.88 -3.59
CA PHE A 246 -5.28 15.43 -2.46
C PHE A 246 -4.43 16.10 -1.37
N ALA A 247 -3.14 15.76 -1.27
CA ALA A 247 -2.23 16.35 -0.28
C ALA A 247 -2.19 17.87 -0.41
N LYS A 248 -2.21 18.57 0.73
CA LYS A 248 -2.11 20.03 0.77
C LYS A 248 -0.65 20.49 0.56
N PRO A 249 -0.40 21.73 0.10
CA PRO A 249 0.96 22.24 -0.10
C PRO A 249 1.87 22.04 1.12
N GLU A 250 1.37 22.33 2.32
CA GLU A 250 2.09 22.18 3.59
C GLU A 250 2.43 20.72 3.91
N GLN A 251 1.54 19.77 3.57
CA GLN A 251 1.80 18.33 3.74
C GLN A 251 2.86 17.84 2.76
N VAL A 252 2.84 18.34 1.52
CA VAL A 252 3.87 18.04 0.51
C VAL A 252 5.23 18.51 1.00
N ILE A 253 5.33 19.74 1.51
CA ILE A 253 6.60 20.30 1.99
C ILE A 253 7.09 19.61 3.28
N ALA A 254 6.19 19.23 4.20
CA ALA A 254 6.56 18.48 5.39
C ALA A 254 7.16 17.10 5.05
N CYS A 255 6.51 16.38 4.12
CA CYS A 255 6.97 15.07 3.69
C CYS A 255 8.20 15.16 2.77
N TYR A 256 8.29 16.19 1.93
CA TYR A 256 9.32 16.37 0.90
C TYR A 256 9.91 17.80 0.93
N PRO A 257 10.74 18.14 1.93
CA PRO A 257 11.32 19.48 2.05
C PRO A 257 12.19 19.89 0.84
N GLN A 258 12.75 18.90 0.12
CA GLN A 258 13.57 19.09 -1.07
C GLN A 258 12.76 19.33 -2.37
N PHE A 259 11.43 19.35 -2.32
CA PHE A 259 10.58 19.47 -3.51
C PHE A 259 10.82 20.78 -4.28
N LYS A 260 11.01 21.92 -3.59
CA LYS A 260 11.32 23.19 -4.26
C LYS A 260 12.62 23.09 -5.07
N ARG A 261 13.66 22.50 -4.48
CA ARG A 261 14.93 22.24 -5.17
C ARG A 261 14.75 21.32 -6.38
N PHE A 262 13.87 20.32 -6.30
CA PHE A 262 13.54 19.46 -7.44
C PHE A 262 12.96 20.27 -8.61
N LEU A 263 12.03 21.20 -8.35
CA LEU A 263 11.45 22.07 -9.38
C LEU A 263 12.49 23.04 -10.00
N ASP A 264 13.45 23.50 -9.21
CA ASP A 264 14.53 24.37 -9.70
C ASP A 264 15.52 23.59 -10.57
N LEU A 265 15.89 22.37 -10.16
CA LEU A 265 16.70 21.48 -10.99
C LEU A 265 15.98 21.16 -12.31
N LYS A 266 14.67 20.95 -12.28
CA LYS A 266 13.87 20.71 -13.49
C LYS A 266 13.98 21.87 -14.47
N ARG A 267 13.88 23.11 -13.99
CA ARG A 267 14.05 24.31 -14.83
C ARG A 267 15.49 24.50 -15.30
N LYS A 268 16.49 24.10 -14.49
CA LYS A 268 17.90 24.16 -14.88
C LYS A 268 18.24 23.19 -16.01
N TYR A 269 17.78 21.95 -15.92
CA TYR A 269 18.17 20.88 -16.86
C TYR A 269 17.22 20.73 -18.05
N ASP A 270 15.98 21.22 -17.95
CA ASP A 270 15.03 21.28 -19.06
C ASP A 270 14.34 22.65 -19.08
N PRO A 271 15.05 23.72 -19.53
CA PRO A 271 14.57 25.11 -19.44
C PRO A 271 13.33 25.41 -20.26
N THR A 272 13.10 24.65 -21.34
CA THR A 272 11.89 24.76 -22.17
C THR A 272 10.78 23.82 -21.71
N GLU A 273 11.01 23.08 -20.62
CA GLU A 273 10.07 22.15 -20.00
C GLU A 273 9.50 21.11 -20.99
N ARG A 274 10.35 20.63 -21.90
CA ARG A 274 10.00 19.65 -22.93
C ARG A 274 9.50 18.33 -22.34
N PHE A 275 10.13 17.87 -21.26
CA PHE A 275 9.75 16.66 -20.55
C PHE A 275 8.83 17.03 -19.38
N GLN A 276 7.52 16.88 -19.57
CA GLN A 276 6.52 17.23 -18.57
C GLN A 276 5.40 16.19 -18.48
N SER A 277 4.70 16.20 -17.35
CA SER A 277 3.55 15.34 -17.08
C SER A 277 2.48 16.11 -16.30
N ASP A 278 1.28 15.54 -16.20
CA ASP A 278 0.21 16.07 -15.37
C ASP A 278 0.61 16.18 -13.90
N TRP A 279 1.46 15.27 -13.42
CA TRP A 279 2.01 15.30 -12.09
C TRP A 279 2.92 16.54 -11.92
N TYR A 280 3.86 16.76 -12.83
CA TYR A 280 4.78 17.89 -12.75
C TYR A 280 4.05 19.23 -12.81
N ARG A 281 3.16 19.40 -13.80
CA ARG A 281 2.37 20.64 -13.96
C ARG A 281 1.53 20.94 -12.72
N TYR A 282 0.95 19.91 -12.12
CA TYR A 282 0.18 20.05 -10.88
C TYR A 282 1.05 20.55 -9.73
N TYR A 283 2.15 19.86 -9.40
CA TYR A 283 2.99 20.24 -8.26
C TYR A 283 3.73 21.56 -8.47
N ARG A 284 4.13 21.88 -9.70
CA ARG A 284 4.68 23.19 -10.05
C ARG A 284 3.67 24.31 -9.73
N LYS A 285 2.40 24.14 -10.10
CA LYS A 285 1.34 25.13 -9.80
C LYS A 285 1.05 25.20 -8.30
N LEU A 286 0.93 24.04 -7.65
CA LEU A 286 0.63 23.91 -6.22
C LEU A 286 1.66 24.67 -5.37
N LEU A 287 2.95 24.49 -5.66
CA LEU A 287 4.05 25.07 -4.89
C LEU A 287 4.55 26.43 -5.39
N ALA A 288 4.00 26.94 -6.49
CA ALA A 288 4.22 28.33 -6.93
C ALA A 288 3.29 29.33 -6.23
N SER A 289 2.20 28.85 -5.61
CA SER A 289 1.13 29.68 -5.04
C SER A 289 1.30 29.94 -3.53
N GLY A 290 2.45 29.59 -2.95
CA GLY A 290 2.76 29.78 -1.52
C GLY A 290 4.25 29.95 -1.28
#